data_AF-A0A419ECN0-F1
#
_entry.id   AF-A0A419ECN0-F1
#
_cell.length_a   1.000
_cell.length_b   1.000
_cell.length_c   1.000
_cell.angle_alpha   90.00
_cell.angle_beta   90.00
_cell.angle_gamma   90.00
#
_symmetry.space_group_name_H-M   'P 1'
#
loop_
_entity.id
_entity.type
_entity.pdbx_description
1 polymer ?
#
loop_
_entity_poly.entity_id
_entity_poly.type
_entity_poly.pdbx_seq_one_letter_code
_entity_poly.pdbx_strand_id
1 'polypeptide(L)'
;KQAGVPIQQTRVGTMFTTFFSETKPVGWNTVKAADKAQFGKFFQKMLENGVYLAPSQFEAGFISMMHTEAIVEKTLDAVTEAFRTW
;
A
#
# COMPACT_ATOMS: atom_id res chain seq x y z
N LYS A 1 9.79 4.84 2.40
CA LYS A 1 10.85 5.77 2.84
C LYS A 1 12.18 5.53 2.12
N GLN A 2 12.71 4.31 2.04
CA GLN A 2 13.96 4.03 1.32
C GLN A 2 13.90 4.40 -0.17
N ALA A 3 12.79 4.07 -0.85
CA ALA A 3 12.60 4.38 -2.27
C ALA A 3 12.31 5.87 -2.59
N GLY A 4 12.32 6.77 -1.61
CA GLY A 4 12.04 8.20 -1.85
C GLY A 4 10.61 8.54 -2.27
N VAL A 5 9.70 7.56 -2.33
CA VAL A 5 8.30 7.78 -2.74
C VAL A 5 7.46 8.34 -1.59
N PRO A 6 6.74 9.47 -1.79
CA PRO A 6 5.83 10.04 -0.80
C PRO A 6 4.64 9.12 -0.55
N ILE A 7 4.64 8.47 0.62
CA ILE A 7 3.60 7.53 1.03
C ILE A 7 3.22 7.81 2.47
N GLN A 8 1.91 7.83 2.72
CA GLN A 8 1.33 7.84 4.05
C GLN A 8 0.65 6.49 4.32
N GLN A 9 0.72 6.04 5.56
CA GLN A 9 -0.01 4.86 6.01
C GLN A 9 -0.88 5.21 7.21
N THR A 10 -2.09 4.66 7.22
CA THR A 10 -2.98 4.67 8.38
C THR A 10 -3.21 3.25 8.84
N ARG A 11 -3.43 3.08 10.15
CA ARG A 11 -3.74 1.79 10.76
C ARG A 11 -4.69 1.97 11.93
N VAL A 12 -5.70 1.10 12.02
CA VAL A 12 -6.58 0.95 13.18
C VAL A 12 -6.80 -0.55 13.41
N GLY A 13 -6.27 -1.08 14.51
CA GLY A 13 -6.26 -2.52 14.74
C GLY A 13 -5.54 -3.26 13.60
N THR A 14 -6.22 -4.23 12.98
CA THR A 14 -5.72 -5.02 11.84
C THR A 14 -5.98 -4.38 10.48
N MET A 15 -6.69 -3.25 10.43
CA MET A 15 -6.96 -2.51 9.20
C MET A 15 -5.82 -1.56 8.89
N PHE A 16 -5.40 -1.52 7.63
CA PHE A 16 -4.38 -0.58 7.17
C PHE A 16 -4.73 -0.04 5.78
N THR A 17 -4.31 1.20 5.48
CA THR A 17 -4.42 1.77 4.14
C THR A 17 -3.14 2.50 3.78
N THR A 18 -2.71 2.36 2.53
CA THR A 18 -1.54 3.05 1.98
C THR A 18 -1.99 4.12 0.99
N PHE A 19 -1.61 5.37 1.22
CA PHE A 19 -1.90 6.52 0.36
C PHE A 19 -0.63 7.05 -0.28
N PHE A 20 -0.61 7.16 -1.60
CA PHE A 20 0.46 7.87 -2.32
C PHE A 20 0.22 9.37 -2.19
N SER A 21 0.85 10.00 -1.20
CA SER A 21 0.60 11.38 -0.82
C SER A 21 1.75 11.94 0.02
N GLU A 22 2.06 13.21 -0.17
CA GLU A 22 2.94 13.99 0.72
C GLU A 22 2.23 14.36 2.04
N THR A 23 0.90 14.51 1.98
CA THR A 23 0.10 15.03 3.10
C THR A 23 -0.53 13.92 3.90
N LYS A 24 -0.51 14.06 5.23
CA LYS A 24 -1.15 13.11 6.14
C LYS A 24 -2.66 13.01 5.83
N PRO A 25 -3.20 11.79 5.64
CA PRO A 25 -4.63 11.60 5.41
C PRO A 25 -5.42 11.89 6.68
N VAL A 26 -6.19 12.98 6.64
CA VAL A 26 -7.17 13.42 7.63
C VAL A 26 -8.43 13.86 6.88
N GLY A 27 -9.49 13.06 6.98
CA GLY A 27 -10.77 13.32 6.30
C GLY A 27 -10.71 13.19 4.78
N TRP A 28 -11.86 13.41 4.14
CA TRP A 28 -12.04 13.17 2.69
C TRP A 28 -11.13 14.03 1.80
N ASN A 29 -10.93 15.30 2.15
CA ASN A 29 -10.22 16.25 1.29
C ASN A 29 -8.74 15.92 1.08
N THR A 30 -8.08 15.37 2.09
CA THR A 30 -6.68 14.92 1.99
C THR A 30 -6.58 13.58 1.28
N VAL A 31 -7.51 12.65 1.58
CA VAL A 31 -7.56 11.32 0.98
C VAL A 31 -7.83 11.37 -0.53
N LYS A 32 -8.80 12.18 -0.98
CA LYS A 32 -9.15 12.29 -2.41
C LYS A 32 -8.01 12.87 -3.27
N ALA A 33 -7.08 13.59 -2.63
CA ALA A 33 -5.92 14.20 -3.26
C ALA A 33 -4.74 13.22 -3.44
N ALA A 34 -4.83 12.00 -2.90
CA ALA A 34 -3.82 10.97 -3.11
C ALA A 34 -3.68 10.60 -4.61
N ASP A 35 -2.46 10.26 -5.00
CA ASP A 35 -2.08 9.91 -6.36
C ASP A 35 -2.57 8.50 -6.72
N LYS A 36 -3.75 8.47 -7.35
CA LYS A 36 -4.39 7.24 -7.82
C LYS A 36 -3.59 6.55 -8.92
N ALA A 37 -2.83 7.29 -9.74
CA ALA A 37 -2.06 6.69 -10.83
C ALA A 37 -0.86 5.92 -10.26
N GLN A 38 -0.17 6.50 -9.28
CA GLN A 38 0.90 5.80 -8.57
C GLN A 38 0.38 4.61 -7.76
N PHE A 39 -0.78 4.74 -7.10
CA PHE A 39 -1.42 3.59 -6.47
C PHE A 39 -1.74 2.48 -7.48
N GLY A 40 -2.28 2.83 -8.65
CA GLY A 40 -2.56 1.86 -9.72
C GLY A 40 -1.29 1.13 -10.18
N LYS A 41 -0.18 1.85 -10.40
CA LYS A 41 1.13 1.26 -10.73
C LYS A 41 1.63 0.32 -9.62
N PHE A 42 1.51 0.75 -8.36
CA PHE A 42 1.86 -0.07 -7.20
C PHE A 42 1.03 -1.35 -7.11
N PHE A 43 -0.29 -1.23 -7.22
CA PHE A 43 -1.22 -2.35 -7.19
C PHE A 43 -0.87 -3.40 -8.25
N GLN A 44 -0.65 -2.97 -9.50
CA GLN A 44 -0.28 -3.88 -10.59
C GLN A 44 1.03 -4.61 -10.30
N LYS A 45 2.06 -3.89 -9.84
CA LYS A 45 3.34 -4.49 -9.47
C LYS A 45 3.23 -5.46 -8.30
N MET A 46 2.42 -5.15 -7.29
CA MET A 46 2.16 -6.07 -6.18
C MET A 46 1.45 -7.34 -6.66
N LEU A 47 0.46 -7.18 -7.55
CA LEU A 47 -0.27 -8.29 -8.15
C LEU A 47 0.64 -9.20 -9.00
N GLU A 48 1.51 -8.61 -9.82
CA GLU A 48 2.53 -9.33 -10.61
C GLU A 48 3.50 -10.12 -9.71
N ASN A 49 3.77 -9.63 -8.50
CA ASN A 49 4.60 -10.31 -7.49
C ASN A 49 3.79 -11.24 -6.56
N GLY A 50 2.54 -11.55 -6.91
CA GLY A 50 1.72 -12.53 -6.19
C GLY A 50 1.02 -12.01 -4.93
N VAL A 51 0.99 -10.69 -4.71
CA VAL A 51 0.31 -10.07 -3.57
C VAL A 51 -0.94 -9.33 -4.06
N TYR A 52 -2.10 -9.90 -3.75
CA TYR A 52 -3.39 -9.29 -4.06
C TYR A 52 -3.80 -8.31 -2.96
N LEU A 53 -3.70 -7.02 -3.26
CA LEU A 53 -4.22 -5.94 -2.41
C LEU A 53 -5.64 -5.55 -2.83
N ALA A 54 -6.33 -4.76 -2.00
CA ALA A 54 -7.60 -4.17 -2.43
C ALA A 54 -7.37 -3.27 -3.67
N PRO A 55 -8.12 -3.43 -4.77
CA PRO A 55 -7.88 -2.73 -6.04
C PRO A 55 -8.42 -1.29 -6.04
N SER A 56 -8.26 -0.58 -4.92
CA SER A 56 -8.75 0.79 -4.75
C SER A 56 -7.88 1.55 -3.76
N GLN A 57 -7.50 2.78 -4.12
CA GLN A 57 -6.80 3.72 -3.23
C GLN A 57 -7.63 4.07 -1.98
N PHE A 58 -8.94 3.86 -2.01
CA PHE A 58 -9.83 4.23 -0.91
C PHE A 58 -10.23 3.05 -0.03
N GLU A 59 -9.67 1.87 -0.27
CA GLU A 59 -9.97 0.67 0.49
C GLU A 59 -8.92 0.36 1.56
N ALA A 60 -9.37 -0.34 2.60
CA ALA A 60 -8.50 -0.89 3.61
C ALA A 60 -8.04 -2.29 3.23
N GLY A 61 -6.77 -2.59 3.52
CA GLY A 61 -6.29 -3.95 3.68
C GLY A 61 -6.62 -4.48 5.08
N PHE A 62 -6.80 -5.79 5.18
CA PHE A 62 -7.11 -6.48 6.42
C PHE A 62 -6.16 -7.66 6.61
N ILE A 63 -5.61 -7.78 7.81
CA ILE A 63 -4.82 -8.95 8.20
C ILE A 63 -5.76 -10.02 8.78
N SER A 64 -5.58 -11.26 8.35
CA SER A 64 -6.29 -12.43 8.91
C SER A 64 -5.34 -13.27 9.78
N MET A 65 -5.89 -14.18 10.59
CA MET A 65 -5.08 -15.10 11.41
C MET A 65 -4.23 -16.08 10.58
N MET A 66 -4.51 -16.23 9.29
CA MET A 66 -3.72 -17.09 8.40
C MET A 66 -2.46 -16.40 7.87
N HIS A 67 -2.32 -15.08 8.05
CA HIS A 67 -1.11 -14.36 7.69
C HIS A 67 -0.01 -14.66 8.71
N THR A 68 0.96 -15.48 8.29
CA THR A 68 2.16 -15.79 9.07
C THR A 68 3.25 -14.77 8.80
N GLU A 69 4.29 -14.76 9.63
CA GLU A 69 5.48 -13.90 9.42
C GLU A 69 6.10 -14.10 8.04
N ALA A 70 6.15 -15.36 7.56
CA ALA A 70 6.67 -15.66 6.23
C ALA A 70 5.83 -15.03 5.09
N ILE A 71 4.52 -14.85 5.29
CA ILE A 71 3.66 -14.15 4.31
C ILE A 71 3.92 -12.64 4.38
N VAL A 72 4.16 -12.10 5.58
CA VAL A 72 4.53 -10.69 5.76
C VAL A 72 5.86 -10.40 5.07
N GLU A 73 6.90 -11.21 5.29
CA GLU A 73 8.20 -11.05 4.62
C GLU A 73 8.09 -11.10 3.10
N LYS A 74 7.37 -12.10 2.54
CA LYS A 74 7.09 -12.15 1.09
C LYS A 74 6.38 -10.90 0.57
N THR A 75 5.50 -10.33 1.38
CA THR A 75 4.81 -9.09 1.02
C THR A 75 5.77 -7.91 1.01
N LEU A 76 6.72 -7.84 1.95
CA LEU A 76 7.75 -6.81 1.98
C LEU A 76 8.76 -6.95 0.82
N ASP A 77 9.10 -8.17 0.42
CA ASP A 77 9.90 -8.44 -0.77
C ASP A 77 9.20 -7.93 -2.03
N ALA A 78 7.90 -8.22 -2.18
CA ALA A 78 7.09 -7.72 -3.29
C ALA A 78 7.01 -6.18 -3.30
N VAL A 79 6.88 -5.54 -2.13
CA VAL A 79 6.94 -4.08 -2.01
C VAL A 79 8.30 -3.55 -2.48
N THR A 80 9.39 -4.20 -2.06
CA THR A 80 10.75 -3.79 -2.43
C THR A 80 10.97 -3.89 -3.94
N GLU A 81 10.53 -4.99 -4.56
CA GLU A 81 10.60 -5.17 -6.01
C GLU A 81 9.69 -4.17 -6.75
N ALA A 82 8.48 -3.90 -6.24
CA ALA A 82 7.59 -2.89 -6.81
C ALA A 82 8.26 -1.51 -6.90
N PHE A 83 9.05 -1.14 -5.89
CA PHE A 83 9.77 0.14 -5.83
C PHE A 83 11.14 0.15 -6.48
N ARG A 84 11.67 -0.99 -6.94
CA ARG A 84 13.01 -1.07 -7.53
C ARG A 84 13.19 -0.25 -8.81
N THR A 85 12.15 -0.16 -9.63
CA THR A 85 12.12 0.59 -10.90
C THR A 85 11.11 1.74 -10.85
N TRP A 86 11.04 2.42 -9.70
CA TRP A 86 9.95 3.36 -9.43
C TRP A 86 9.94 4.57 -10.37
#